data_AF-A0AB34PV82-F1
#
_entry.id   AF-A0AB34PV82-F1
#
_cell.length_a   1.000
_cell.length_b   1.000
_cell.length_c   1.000
_cell.angle_alpha   90.00
_cell.angle_beta   90.00
_cell.angle_gamma   90.00
#
_symmetry.space_group_name_H-M   'P 1'
#
loop_
_entity.id
_entity.type
_entity.pdbx_description
1 polymer ?
#
loop_
_entity_poly.entity_id
_entity_poly.type
_entity_poly.pdbx_seq_one_letter_code
_entity_poly.pdbx_strand_id
1 'polypeptide(L)'
;MLQLREPQMVHKHLKLAVLGIVVIFTTYFIISSLSSPTSTHKTEYNSPKLQLAKELELNSNWKELGLNFQPNKKYSLPDESTLRQQLSYQFPYDESKPFPKNIWQTWKVGIDEKSFPKRYLKYQQTWEDKNPDYKHYVVPDKQCDLLIEQLYSQVPDVAKAYRIMPKSILKADFFRYLILFARGGVYTDIDTVGLKPVDEWISNSEMILEKKNRSGLVVGIEADPDRPDWADWYARRIQFCQWTIQSKRGHPMLRELIAKITDITLTRHKKGQLKKVLGKNEGGDIMNWTGPGIFTDTVFEYMNNILQSPEVFKNKKKWATIIDWKLFTGMEQPIAIDDVLVLPITSFSPDVNQMGAKDSHDPMAYAKHMFSGSWKDDGMPEMEQ
;
A
#
# COMPACT_ATOMS: atom_id res chain seq x y z
N MET A 1 -43.91 -37.92 69.43
CA MET A 1 -43.93 -36.47 69.14
C MET A 1 -42.91 -36.20 68.04
N LEU A 2 -43.37 -35.93 66.82
CA LEU A 2 -42.53 -35.43 65.72
C LEU A 2 -43.30 -34.26 65.11
N GLN A 3 -42.94 -33.04 65.52
CA GLN A 3 -43.49 -31.80 64.97
C GLN A 3 -42.91 -31.59 63.57
N LEU A 4 -43.79 -31.65 62.56
CA LEU A 4 -43.51 -31.24 61.19
C LEU A 4 -43.33 -29.72 61.15
N ARG A 5 -42.09 -29.26 60.88
CA ARG A 5 -41.80 -27.84 60.58
C ARG A 5 -42.14 -27.53 59.12
N GLU A 6 -42.73 -26.35 58.96
CA GLU A 6 -43.50 -25.81 57.84
C GLU A 6 -42.87 -25.81 56.42
N PRO A 7 -43.69 -25.93 55.35
CA PRO A 7 -43.30 -25.65 53.96
C PRO A 7 -43.47 -24.17 53.54
N GLN A 8 -43.73 -23.24 54.45
CA GLN A 8 -44.08 -21.85 54.09
C GLN A 8 -42.89 -20.97 53.66
N MET A 9 -41.67 -21.21 54.15
CA MET A 9 -40.52 -20.36 53.80
C MET A 9 -40.05 -20.51 52.34
N VAL A 10 -40.06 -21.74 51.79
CA VAL A 10 -39.58 -22.01 50.42
C VAL A 10 -40.46 -21.29 49.39
N HIS A 11 -41.77 -21.25 49.63
CA HIS A 11 -42.73 -20.58 48.75
C HIS A 11 -42.55 -19.05 48.73
N LYS A 12 -42.12 -18.45 49.86
CA LYS A 12 -41.86 -17.01 49.96
C LYS A 12 -40.61 -16.61 49.18
N HIS A 13 -39.54 -17.38 49.28
CA HIS A 13 -38.30 -17.14 48.53
C HIS A 13 -38.48 -17.35 47.02
N LEU A 14 -39.27 -18.34 46.61
CA LEU A 14 -39.60 -18.55 45.19
C LEU A 14 -40.44 -17.39 44.63
N LYS A 15 -41.43 -16.89 45.38
CA LYS A 15 -42.22 -15.71 44.97
C LYS A 15 -41.36 -14.44 44.86
N LEU A 16 -40.41 -14.24 45.79
CA LEU A 16 -39.45 -13.13 45.75
C LEU A 16 -38.50 -13.23 44.55
N ALA A 17 -38.04 -14.43 44.20
CA ALA A 17 -37.19 -14.66 43.03
C ALA A 17 -37.93 -14.40 41.72
N VAL A 18 -39.18 -14.88 41.60
CA VAL A 18 -40.03 -14.62 40.43
C VAL A 18 -40.34 -13.13 40.29
N LEU A 19 -40.66 -12.46 41.41
CA LEU A 19 -40.90 -11.01 41.40
C LEU A 19 -39.64 -10.23 40.98
N GLY A 20 -38.46 -10.64 41.47
CA GLY A 20 -37.18 -10.06 41.06
C GLY A 20 -36.91 -10.22 39.56
N ILE A 21 -37.18 -11.39 38.99
CA ILE A 21 -37.03 -11.64 37.56
C ILE A 21 -38.00 -10.78 36.75
N VAL A 22 -39.27 -10.67 37.18
CA VAL A 22 -40.27 -9.83 36.51
C VAL A 22 -39.87 -8.36 36.55
N VAL A 23 -39.35 -7.86 37.67
CA VAL A 23 -38.85 -6.49 37.80
C VAL A 23 -37.63 -6.25 36.91
N ILE A 24 -36.69 -7.18 36.85
CA ILE A 24 -35.53 -7.07 35.94
C ILE A 24 -35.99 -7.04 34.49
N PHE A 25 -36.91 -7.91 34.10
CA PHE A 25 -37.42 -7.98 32.73
C PHE A 25 -38.20 -6.73 32.34
N THR A 26 -39.06 -6.23 33.21
CA THR A 26 -39.81 -4.98 32.97
C THR A 26 -38.90 -3.76 32.96
N THR A 27 -37.89 -3.69 33.83
CA THR A 27 -36.89 -2.62 33.83
C THR A 27 -36.06 -2.66 32.55
N TYR A 28 -35.63 -3.84 32.11
CA TYR A 28 -34.94 -4.02 30.83
C TYR A 28 -35.81 -3.57 29.65
N PHE A 29 -37.10 -3.94 29.64
CA PHE A 29 -38.03 -3.58 28.57
C PHE A 29 -38.36 -2.07 28.55
N ILE A 30 -38.43 -1.44 29.72
CA ILE A 30 -38.63 0.01 29.86
C ILE A 30 -37.36 0.75 29.41
N ILE A 31 -36.17 0.32 29.82
CA ILE A 31 -34.91 0.90 29.37
C ILE A 31 -34.74 0.69 27.86
N SER A 32 -35.08 -0.49 27.31
CA SER A 32 -34.94 -0.79 25.89
C SER A 32 -35.97 -0.05 25.02
N SER A 33 -37.12 0.31 25.58
CA SER A 33 -38.15 1.12 24.89
C SER A 33 -37.92 2.62 25.04
N LEU A 34 -37.27 3.07 26.12
CA LEU A 34 -36.81 4.45 26.32
C LEU A 34 -35.49 4.74 25.60
N SER A 35 -34.65 3.72 25.37
CA SER A 35 -33.53 3.84 24.44
C SER A 35 -34.09 3.92 23.04
N SER A 36 -34.31 5.15 22.59
CA SER A 36 -34.54 5.41 21.17
C SER A 36 -33.41 4.72 20.41
N PRO A 37 -33.68 3.89 19.39
CA PRO A 37 -32.63 3.58 18.44
C PRO A 37 -32.10 4.93 17.98
N THR A 38 -30.79 5.16 18.04
CA THR A 38 -30.16 6.19 17.21
C THR A 38 -30.30 5.72 15.77
N SER A 39 -31.54 5.75 15.28
CA SER A 39 -31.87 5.80 13.89
C SER A 39 -31.33 7.15 13.44
N THR A 40 -30.09 7.15 12.96
CA THR A 40 -29.70 8.15 11.98
C THR A 40 -30.57 7.90 10.76
N HIS A 41 -31.81 8.42 10.78
CA HIS A 41 -32.57 8.54 9.55
C HIS A 41 -31.71 9.39 8.62
N LYS A 42 -31.09 8.75 7.62
CA LYS A 42 -30.54 9.42 6.44
C LYS A 42 -31.74 9.95 5.65
N THR A 43 -32.46 10.94 6.18
CA THR A 43 -33.48 11.63 5.40
C THR A 43 -32.78 12.41 4.31
N GLU A 44 -33.34 12.40 3.09
CA GLU A 44 -32.91 13.24 1.96
C GLU A 44 -32.78 14.73 2.32
N TYR A 45 -33.48 15.14 3.39
CA TYR A 45 -33.53 16.49 3.94
C TYR A 45 -32.16 17.10 4.28
N ASN A 46 -31.13 16.28 4.49
CA ASN A 46 -29.77 16.73 4.80
C ASN A 46 -28.73 16.37 3.71
N SER A 47 -29.17 16.05 2.49
CA SER A 47 -28.22 15.74 1.40
C SER A 47 -27.52 17.01 0.88
N PRO A 48 -26.23 16.95 0.51
CA PRO A 48 -25.53 18.06 -0.13
C PRO A 48 -26.24 18.58 -1.40
N LYS A 49 -26.95 17.69 -2.11
CA LYS A 49 -27.76 18.04 -3.28
C LYS A 49 -28.93 18.96 -2.91
N LEU A 50 -29.67 18.66 -1.85
CA LEU A 50 -30.79 19.48 -1.39
C LEU A 50 -30.31 20.80 -0.78
N GLN A 51 -29.20 20.76 -0.04
CA GLN A 51 -28.54 21.96 0.49
C GLN A 51 -28.09 22.89 -0.64
N LEU A 52 -27.48 22.34 -1.70
CA LEU A 52 -27.10 23.12 -2.88
C LEU A 52 -28.34 23.68 -3.60
N ALA A 53 -29.39 22.88 -3.79
CA ALA A 53 -30.63 23.34 -4.41
C ALA A 53 -31.25 24.52 -3.64
N LYS A 54 -31.30 24.42 -2.31
CA LYS A 54 -31.77 25.51 -1.44
C LYS A 54 -30.87 26.74 -1.52
N GLU A 55 -29.56 26.56 -1.54
CA GLU A 55 -28.62 27.68 -1.65
C GLU A 55 -28.76 28.39 -3.01
N LEU A 56 -28.99 27.64 -4.08
CA LEU A 56 -29.26 28.17 -5.42
C LEU A 56 -30.60 28.91 -5.51
N GLU A 57 -31.62 28.45 -4.78
CA GLU A 57 -32.91 29.15 -4.66
C GLU A 57 -32.79 30.46 -3.86
N LEU A 58 -32.04 30.44 -2.75
CA LEU A 58 -31.83 31.61 -1.90
C LEU A 58 -30.96 32.69 -2.58
N ASN A 59 -30.03 32.28 -3.43
CA ASN A 59 -29.09 33.17 -4.11
C ASN A 59 -29.39 33.25 -5.61
N SER A 60 -30.60 33.65 -6.01
CA SER A 60 -31.07 33.57 -7.41
C SER A 60 -30.18 34.24 -8.47
N ASN A 61 -29.31 35.18 -8.09
CA ASN A 61 -28.32 35.85 -8.94
C ASN A 61 -26.92 35.20 -8.91
N TRP A 62 -26.80 33.97 -8.39
CA TRP A 62 -25.55 33.20 -8.29
C TRP A 62 -24.79 33.06 -9.62
N LYS A 63 -25.49 33.15 -10.77
CA LYS A 63 -24.88 33.10 -12.10
C LYS A 63 -24.04 34.34 -12.44
N GLU A 64 -24.35 35.48 -11.85
CA GLU A 64 -23.66 36.76 -12.11
C GLU A 64 -22.64 37.09 -11.01
N LEU A 65 -22.96 36.78 -9.74
CA LEU A 65 -22.11 37.10 -8.59
C LEU A 65 -21.21 35.93 -8.13
N GLY A 66 -21.45 34.73 -8.67
CA GLY A 66 -20.83 33.50 -8.20
C GLY A 66 -21.52 32.92 -6.95
N LEU A 67 -21.23 31.66 -6.65
CA LEU A 67 -21.73 30.93 -5.48
C LEU A 67 -20.58 30.27 -4.73
N ASN A 68 -20.52 30.44 -3.41
CA ASN A 68 -19.60 29.71 -2.55
C ASN A 68 -20.38 28.79 -1.60
N PHE A 69 -20.69 27.59 -2.09
CA PHE A 69 -21.43 26.59 -1.34
C PHE A 69 -20.49 25.57 -0.68
N GLN A 70 -20.57 25.43 0.65
CA GLN A 70 -19.81 24.44 1.42
C GLN A 70 -20.81 23.55 2.20
N PRO A 71 -21.05 22.29 1.80
CA PRO A 71 -22.02 21.44 2.47
C PRO A 71 -21.52 21.05 3.86
N ASN A 72 -22.43 21.01 4.84
CA ASN A 72 -22.12 20.62 6.23
C ASN A 72 -21.67 19.15 6.35
N LYS A 73 -21.96 18.33 5.34
CA LYS A 73 -21.57 16.92 5.28
C LYS A 73 -20.79 16.67 3.99
N LYS A 74 -19.45 16.58 4.11
CA LYS A 74 -18.61 16.06 3.03
C LYS A 74 -19.00 14.61 2.78
N TYR A 75 -19.07 14.21 1.52
CA TYR A 75 -19.42 12.83 1.15
C TYR A 75 -18.40 11.87 1.76
N SER A 76 -18.71 11.21 2.87
CA SER A 76 -17.97 10.04 3.33
C SER A 76 -18.40 8.85 2.50
N LEU A 77 -17.46 7.98 2.11
CA LEU A 77 -17.84 6.72 1.50
C LEU A 77 -18.83 5.96 2.41
N PRO A 78 -19.75 5.16 1.85
CA PRO A 78 -20.60 4.28 2.65
C PRO A 78 -19.73 3.39 3.56
N ASP A 79 -20.23 3.05 4.75
CA ASP A 79 -19.54 2.16 5.71
C ASP A 79 -19.22 0.78 5.11
N GLU A 80 -19.92 0.38 4.04
CA GLU A 80 -19.73 -0.87 3.28
C GLU A 80 -18.83 -0.71 2.04
N SER A 81 -18.16 0.44 1.88
CA SER A 81 -17.24 0.62 0.76
C SER A 81 -16.11 -0.39 0.83
N THR A 82 -15.87 -1.08 -0.28
CA THR A 82 -14.74 -2.01 -0.42
C THR A 82 -13.42 -1.27 -0.14
N LEU A 83 -12.41 -1.99 0.37
CA LEU A 83 -11.06 -1.44 0.59
C LEU A 83 -10.53 -0.69 -0.65
N ARG A 84 -10.80 -1.23 -1.85
CA ARG A 84 -10.43 -0.61 -3.12
C ARG A 84 -11.07 0.78 -3.33
N GLN A 85 -12.34 0.93 -2.96
CA GLN A 85 -13.05 2.22 -3.03
C GLN A 85 -12.49 3.21 -2.01
N GLN A 86 -12.23 2.77 -0.78
CA GLN A 86 -11.61 3.59 0.27
C GLN A 86 -10.26 4.14 -0.17
N LEU A 87 -9.39 3.28 -0.71
CA LEU A 87 -8.09 3.68 -1.25
C LEU A 87 -8.22 4.68 -2.40
N SER A 88 -9.12 4.41 -3.36
CA SER A 88 -9.29 5.29 -4.54
C SER A 88 -9.86 6.66 -4.18
N TYR A 89 -10.74 6.72 -3.18
CA TYR A 89 -11.32 7.96 -2.70
C TYR A 89 -10.29 8.79 -1.91
N GLN A 90 -9.53 8.15 -1.03
CA GLN A 90 -8.54 8.84 -0.18
C GLN A 90 -7.30 9.30 -0.97
N PHE A 91 -6.91 8.53 -1.98
CA PHE A 91 -5.72 8.77 -2.78
C PHE A 91 -6.09 8.69 -4.27
N PRO A 92 -6.79 9.70 -4.81
CA PRO A 92 -7.17 9.71 -6.21
C PRO A 92 -5.92 9.78 -7.09
N TYR A 93 -5.96 9.03 -8.20
CA TYR A 93 -4.96 9.09 -9.24
C TYR A 93 -5.29 10.22 -10.23
N ASP A 94 -4.30 11.04 -10.54
CA ASP A 94 -4.41 12.10 -11.55
C ASP A 94 -3.22 11.97 -12.52
N GLU A 95 -3.50 11.44 -13.70
CA GLU A 95 -2.52 11.21 -14.76
C GLU A 95 -1.83 12.51 -15.22
N SER A 96 -2.50 13.65 -15.09
CA SER A 96 -2.00 14.95 -15.54
C SER A 96 -0.91 15.53 -14.62
N LYS A 97 -0.81 15.03 -13.38
CA LYS A 97 0.19 15.50 -12.41
C LYS A 97 1.56 14.90 -12.72
N PRO A 98 2.66 15.64 -12.49
CA PRO A 98 4.00 15.10 -12.58
C PRO A 98 4.28 14.14 -11.42
N PHE A 99 5.39 13.40 -11.50
CA PHE A 99 5.92 12.68 -10.35
C PHE A 99 6.25 13.67 -9.22
N PRO A 100 5.81 13.42 -7.97
CA PRO A 100 6.21 14.23 -6.84
C PRO A 100 7.73 14.19 -6.60
N LYS A 101 8.35 15.33 -6.31
CA LYS A 101 9.79 15.42 -5.98
C LYS A 101 10.08 15.02 -4.53
N ASN A 102 9.76 13.77 -4.18
CA ASN A 102 10.09 13.14 -2.90
C ASN A 102 10.98 11.91 -3.13
N ILE A 103 11.97 11.70 -2.27
CA ILE A 103 12.77 10.47 -2.19
C ILE A 103 12.55 9.88 -0.81
N TRP A 104 12.14 8.62 -0.75
CA TRP A 104 11.84 7.91 0.49
C TRP A 104 12.79 6.74 0.68
N GLN A 105 13.44 6.69 1.84
CA GLN A 105 14.19 5.55 2.34
C GLN A 105 13.73 5.26 3.77
N THR A 106 13.98 4.06 4.26
CA THR A 106 13.70 3.69 5.65
C THR A 106 14.91 3.06 6.30
N TRP A 107 15.05 3.28 7.60
CA TRP A 107 16.05 2.59 8.42
C TRP A 107 15.56 2.43 9.85
N LYS A 108 16.28 1.62 10.63
CA LYS A 108 15.95 1.32 12.02
C LYS A 108 15.93 2.55 12.93
N VAL A 109 16.86 3.48 12.69
CA VAL A 109 17.13 4.67 13.51
C VAL A 109 17.29 5.91 12.63
N GLY A 110 17.19 7.10 13.24
CA GLY A 110 17.40 8.38 12.56
C GLY A 110 18.84 8.59 12.11
N ILE A 111 19.01 9.38 11.03
CA ILE A 111 20.32 9.68 10.43
C ILE A 111 21.26 10.42 11.40
N ASP A 112 20.70 11.21 12.31
CA ASP A 112 21.44 11.97 13.33
C ASP A 112 21.83 11.12 14.55
N GLU A 113 21.35 9.88 14.63
CA GLU A 113 21.66 8.99 15.75
C GLU A 113 23.04 8.34 15.57
N LYS A 114 23.82 8.27 16.66
CA LYS A 114 25.16 7.67 16.65
C LYS A 114 25.19 6.20 16.21
N SER A 115 24.07 5.50 16.36
CA SER A 115 23.88 4.10 15.97
C SER A 115 23.59 3.93 14.47
N PHE A 116 23.42 5.02 13.71
CA PHE A 116 23.22 4.94 12.27
C PHE A 116 24.51 4.47 11.56
N PRO A 117 24.47 3.40 10.74
CA PRO A 117 25.68 2.87 10.09
C PRO A 117 26.29 3.85 9.09
N LYS A 118 27.58 4.15 9.25
CA LYS A 118 28.31 5.11 8.40
C LYS A 118 28.31 4.76 6.91
N ARG A 119 28.27 3.47 6.56
CA ARG A 119 28.18 3.01 5.16
C ARG A 119 26.89 3.48 4.49
N TYR A 120 25.76 3.38 5.18
CA TYR A 120 24.47 3.83 4.69
C TYR A 120 24.39 5.35 4.60
N LEU A 121 25.13 6.08 5.44
CA LEU A 121 25.25 7.53 5.34
C LEU A 121 25.88 7.93 3.99
N LYS A 122 26.92 7.20 3.55
CA LYS A 122 27.55 7.44 2.25
C LYS A 122 26.59 7.16 1.09
N TYR A 123 25.82 6.08 1.19
CA TYR A 123 24.87 5.70 0.13
C TYR A 123 23.71 6.68 0.02
N GLN A 124 23.06 7.00 1.14
CA GLN A 124 21.96 7.98 1.16
C GLN A 124 22.42 9.36 0.65
N GLN A 125 23.65 9.79 1.00
CA GLN A 125 24.18 11.10 0.58
C GLN A 125 24.24 11.22 -0.94
N THR A 126 24.45 10.11 -1.67
CA THR A 126 24.46 10.14 -3.14
C THR A 126 23.10 10.49 -3.74
N TRP A 127 22.01 10.21 -3.02
CA TRP A 127 20.66 10.60 -3.42
C TRP A 127 20.40 12.07 -3.09
N GLU A 128 20.79 12.53 -1.89
CA GLU A 128 20.67 13.93 -1.47
C GLU A 128 21.45 14.86 -2.44
N ASP A 129 22.75 14.59 -2.65
CA ASP A 129 23.64 15.45 -3.43
C ASP A 129 23.21 15.59 -4.90
N LYS A 130 22.68 14.51 -5.50
CA LYS A 130 22.25 14.50 -6.91
C LYS A 130 20.87 15.09 -7.13
N ASN A 131 20.08 15.28 -6.08
CA ASN A 131 18.68 15.67 -6.19
C ASN A 131 18.35 16.88 -5.29
N PRO A 132 19.04 18.03 -5.46
CA PRO A 132 18.88 19.19 -4.57
C PRO A 132 17.46 19.78 -4.54
N ASP A 133 16.67 19.54 -5.60
CA ASP A 133 15.27 19.99 -5.69
C ASP A 133 14.26 18.98 -5.09
N TYR A 134 14.73 17.83 -4.60
CA TYR A 134 13.89 16.80 -4.01
C TYR A 134 13.89 16.89 -2.50
N LYS A 135 12.76 16.54 -1.89
CA LYS A 135 12.72 16.28 -0.45
C LYS A 135 13.11 14.85 -0.19
N HIS A 136 14.30 14.64 0.39
CA HIS A 136 14.78 13.33 0.77
C HIS A 136 14.42 13.03 2.23
N TYR A 137 13.80 11.87 2.45
CA TYR A 137 13.42 11.38 3.77
C TYR A 137 14.09 10.04 4.04
N VAL A 138 14.82 9.96 5.14
CA VAL A 138 15.26 8.69 5.74
C VAL A 138 14.41 8.47 7.00
N VAL A 139 13.33 7.69 6.87
CA VAL A 139 12.31 7.56 7.91
C VAL A 139 12.67 6.41 8.86
N PRO A 140 12.82 6.67 10.18
CA PRO A 140 13.05 5.62 11.18
C PRO A 140 11.85 4.70 11.35
N ASP A 141 12.05 3.42 11.68
CA ASP A 141 10.98 2.43 11.89
C ASP A 141 9.84 2.93 12.79
N LYS A 142 10.17 3.58 13.92
CA LYS A 142 9.16 4.15 14.83
C LYS A 142 8.30 5.23 14.18
N GLN A 143 8.90 6.03 13.29
CA GLN A 143 8.20 7.07 12.55
C GLN A 143 7.40 6.48 11.38
N CYS A 144 7.85 5.38 10.78
CA CYS A 144 7.08 4.64 9.77
C CYS A 144 5.72 4.19 10.32
N ASP A 145 5.70 3.59 11.52
CA ASP A 145 4.45 3.17 12.18
C ASP A 145 3.46 4.36 12.34
N LEU A 146 3.93 5.48 12.90
CA LEU A 146 3.10 6.68 13.11
C LEU A 146 2.62 7.29 11.79
N LEU A 147 3.51 7.36 10.80
CA LEU A 147 3.22 7.95 9.50
C LEU A 147 2.14 7.14 8.77
N ILE A 148 2.22 5.81 8.78
CA ILE A 148 1.20 4.95 8.17
C ILE A 148 -0.13 5.04 8.91
N GLU A 149 -0.13 5.03 10.24
CA GLU A 149 -1.36 5.21 11.03
C GLU A 149 -2.05 6.55 10.70
N GLN A 150 -1.28 7.64 10.54
CA GLN A 150 -1.83 8.94 10.19
C GLN A 150 -2.35 8.99 8.74
N LEU A 151 -1.55 8.54 7.76
CA LEU A 151 -1.90 8.59 6.34
C LEU A 151 -3.14 7.74 6.03
N TYR A 152 -3.27 6.58 6.67
CA TYR A 152 -4.33 5.60 6.43
C TYR A 152 -5.38 5.57 7.53
N SER A 153 -5.51 6.63 8.33
CA SER A 153 -6.56 6.75 9.36
C SER A 153 -7.99 6.60 8.83
N GLN A 154 -8.23 6.94 7.57
CA GLN A 154 -9.52 6.77 6.87
C GLN A 154 -9.64 5.42 6.13
N VAL A 155 -8.62 4.56 6.22
CA VAL A 155 -8.57 3.22 5.61
C VAL A 155 -8.07 2.22 6.66
N PRO A 156 -8.88 1.96 7.71
CA PRO A 156 -8.42 1.31 8.95
C PRO A 156 -7.87 -0.10 8.74
N ASP A 157 -8.34 -0.83 7.73
CA ASP A 157 -7.84 -2.17 7.41
C ASP A 157 -6.38 -2.16 6.98
N VAL A 158 -5.94 -1.13 6.25
CA VAL A 158 -4.54 -0.96 5.83
C VAL A 158 -3.65 -0.66 7.03
N ALA A 159 -4.06 0.32 7.85
CA ALA A 159 -3.33 0.67 9.07
C ALA A 159 -3.23 -0.54 10.02
N LYS A 160 -4.33 -1.30 10.18
CA LYS A 160 -4.35 -2.53 10.96
C LYS A 160 -3.42 -3.58 10.39
N ALA A 161 -3.47 -3.84 9.08
CA ALA A 161 -2.61 -4.82 8.41
C ALA A 161 -1.13 -4.49 8.63
N TYR A 162 -0.73 -3.24 8.41
CA TYR A 162 0.64 -2.79 8.66
C TYR A 162 1.08 -3.04 10.10
N ARG A 163 0.26 -2.62 11.08
CA ARG A 163 0.57 -2.74 12.51
C ARG A 163 0.76 -4.18 12.97
N ILE A 164 -0.05 -5.12 12.47
CA ILE A 164 -0.03 -6.52 12.93
C ILE A 164 0.99 -7.40 12.20
N MET A 165 1.73 -6.86 11.22
CA MET A 165 2.76 -7.62 10.52
C MET A 165 3.84 -8.12 11.51
N PRO A 166 4.21 -9.40 11.46
CA PRO A 166 5.04 -10.03 12.48
C PRO A 166 6.55 -9.79 12.31
N LYS A 167 6.99 -9.24 11.18
CA LYS A 167 8.41 -9.05 10.84
C LYS A 167 8.67 -7.65 10.29
N SER A 168 9.84 -7.12 10.62
CA SER A 168 10.39 -5.85 10.12
C SER A 168 10.41 -5.80 8.60
N ILE A 169 10.92 -6.84 7.94
CA ILE A 169 10.99 -6.93 6.47
C ILE A 169 9.61 -6.83 5.80
N LEU A 170 8.58 -7.46 6.35
CA LEU A 170 7.21 -7.36 5.81
C LEU A 170 6.69 -5.93 5.90
N LYS A 171 6.99 -5.24 7.01
CA LYS A 171 6.63 -3.82 7.18
C LYS A 171 7.42 -2.92 6.23
N ALA A 172 8.71 -3.15 6.03
CA ALA A 172 9.53 -2.36 5.11
C ALA A 172 9.03 -2.49 3.66
N ASP A 173 8.79 -3.74 3.21
CA ASP A 173 8.18 -4.02 1.91
C ASP A 173 6.81 -3.35 1.76
N PHE A 174 5.95 -3.40 2.78
CA PHE A 174 4.62 -2.79 2.67
C PHE A 174 4.68 -1.26 2.73
N PHE A 175 5.58 -0.70 3.54
CA PHE A 175 5.77 0.74 3.71
C PHE A 175 6.08 1.41 2.37
N ARG A 176 7.00 0.84 1.56
CA ARG A 176 7.36 1.45 0.27
C ARG A 176 6.17 1.60 -0.68
N TYR A 177 5.24 0.64 -0.69
CA TYR A 177 4.04 0.74 -1.51
C TYR A 177 3.07 1.78 -0.95
N LEU A 178 2.89 1.79 0.37
CA LEU A 178 1.99 2.72 1.05
C LEU A 178 2.46 4.17 0.90
N ILE A 179 3.74 4.44 1.11
CA ILE A 179 4.28 5.79 1.03
C ILE A 179 4.23 6.32 -0.40
N LEU A 180 4.56 5.50 -1.40
CA LEU A 180 4.43 5.87 -2.81
C LEU A 180 2.98 6.08 -3.21
N PHE A 181 2.05 5.25 -2.76
CA PHE A 181 0.63 5.45 -3.04
C PHE A 181 0.11 6.75 -2.44
N ALA A 182 0.52 7.07 -1.21
CA ALA A 182 0.05 8.25 -0.50
C ALA A 182 0.74 9.56 -0.92
N ARG A 183 2.03 9.53 -1.25
CA ARG A 183 2.86 10.73 -1.46
C ARG A 183 3.57 10.78 -2.81
N GLY A 184 3.62 9.67 -3.53
CA GLY A 184 4.39 9.51 -4.77
C GLY A 184 5.87 9.83 -4.60
N GLY A 185 6.55 9.92 -5.74
CA GLY A 185 7.98 10.16 -5.84
C GLY A 185 8.74 8.87 -6.05
N VAL A 186 9.95 8.79 -5.49
CA VAL A 186 10.84 7.64 -5.55
C VAL A 186 10.93 7.01 -4.17
N TYR A 187 10.77 5.70 -4.09
CA TYR A 187 11.24 4.94 -2.95
C TYR A 187 12.52 4.22 -3.36
N THR A 188 13.50 4.16 -2.48
CA THR A 188 14.69 3.35 -2.68
C THR A 188 15.21 2.78 -1.35
N ASP A 189 15.70 1.54 -1.32
CA ASP A 189 16.25 0.94 -0.09
C ASP A 189 17.51 1.68 0.37
N ILE A 190 17.85 1.57 1.65
CA ILE A 190 18.95 2.35 2.24
C ILE A 190 20.33 1.95 1.71
N ASP A 191 20.48 0.69 1.29
CA ASP A 191 21.70 0.15 0.70
C ASP A 191 21.77 0.35 -0.82
N THR A 192 21.24 1.47 -1.30
CA THR A 192 21.30 1.89 -2.70
C THR A 192 22.07 3.19 -2.89
N VAL A 193 22.75 3.28 -4.02
CA VAL A 193 23.47 4.48 -4.47
C VAL A 193 22.71 5.09 -5.65
N GLY A 194 22.43 6.38 -5.58
CA GLY A 194 21.93 7.16 -6.71
C GLY A 194 23.07 7.42 -7.70
N LEU A 195 22.98 6.84 -8.90
CA LEU A 195 23.99 7.02 -9.95
C LEU A 195 23.73 8.30 -10.76
N LYS A 196 22.46 8.65 -10.97
CA LYS A 196 22.03 9.84 -11.72
C LYS A 196 20.92 10.60 -11.00
N PRO A 197 20.81 11.93 -11.19
CA PRO A 197 19.65 12.69 -10.77
C PRO A 197 18.35 12.05 -11.28
N VAL A 198 17.30 12.03 -10.46
CA VAL A 198 15.99 11.46 -10.83
C VAL A 198 15.41 12.21 -12.03
N ASP A 199 15.59 13.53 -12.11
CA ASP A 199 15.13 14.34 -13.24
C ASP A 199 15.80 13.94 -14.58
N GLU A 200 16.94 13.25 -14.56
CA GLU A 200 17.61 12.72 -15.77
C GLU A 200 17.12 11.32 -16.18
N TRP A 201 16.27 10.67 -15.38
CA TRP A 201 15.71 9.37 -15.75
C TRP A 201 14.78 9.54 -16.95
N ILE A 202 14.76 8.54 -17.84
CA ILE A 202 13.89 8.53 -19.04
C ILE A 202 12.40 8.69 -18.70
N SER A 203 11.99 8.38 -17.47
CA SER A 203 10.63 8.59 -16.95
C SER A 203 10.24 10.07 -16.78
N ASN A 204 11.20 10.99 -16.72
CA ASN A 204 10.96 12.43 -16.62
C ASN A 204 11.11 13.15 -17.97
N SER A 205 11.52 12.45 -19.03
CA SER A 205 11.51 12.98 -20.40
C SER A 205 10.08 13.26 -20.88
N GLU A 206 9.86 14.34 -21.63
CA GLU A 206 8.53 14.63 -22.21
C GLU A 206 8.06 13.55 -23.21
N MET A 207 9.03 12.87 -23.83
CA MET A 207 8.82 11.88 -24.87
C MET A 207 9.59 10.59 -24.56
N ILE A 208 8.95 9.44 -24.82
CA ILE A 208 9.56 8.11 -24.81
C ILE A 208 9.32 7.51 -26.19
N LEU A 209 10.40 7.20 -26.92
CA LEU A 209 10.34 6.61 -28.27
C LEU A 209 9.32 7.33 -29.19
N GLU A 210 9.47 8.65 -29.29
CA GLU A 210 8.63 9.53 -30.15
C GLU A 210 7.15 9.64 -29.73
N LYS A 211 6.77 9.10 -28.57
CA LYS A 211 5.42 9.26 -28.01
C LYS A 211 5.46 10.07 -26.73
N LYS A 212 4.40 10.85 -26.49
CA LYS A 212 4.23 11.60 -25.23
C LYS A 212 4.35 10.65 -24.05
N ASN A 213 5.23 10.97 -23.13
CA ASN A 213 5.39 10.23 -21.90
C ASN A 213 4.14 10.39 -21.03
N ARG A 214 3.55 9.25 -20.65
CA ARG A 214 2.36 9.16 -19.77
C ARG A 214 2.64 8.38 -18.49
N SER A 215 3.89 8.02 -18.25
CA SER A 215 4.27 7.17 -17.13
C SER A 215 3.74 7.72 -15.81
N GLY A 216 3.01 6.87 -15.07
CA GLY A 216 2.60 7.09 -13.69
C GLY A 216 3.22 6.09 -12.73
N LEU A 217 3.81 5.01 -13.26
CA LEU A 217 4.58 4.02 -12.52
C LEU A 217 5.82 3.65 -13.32
N VAL A 218 6.97 3.58 -12.65
CA VAL A 218 8.24 3.15 -13.22
C VAL A 218 8.80 2.04 -12.36
N VAL A 219 9.08 0.90 -13.01
CA VAL A 219 9.66 -0.29 -12.39
C VAL A 219 10.83 -0.75 -13.23
N GLY A 220 11.86 -1.34 -12.63
CA GLY A 220 12.97 -1.96 -13.36
C GLY A 220 12.90 -3.48 -13.26
N ILE A 221 13.58 -4.20 -14.14
CA ILE A 221 13.86 -5.62 -13.91
C ILE A 221 14.87 -5.75 -12.76
N GLU A 222 14.55 -6.57 -11.77
CA GLU A 222 15.51 -7.01 -10.74
C GLU A 222 16.30 -8.23 -11.23
N ALA A 223 15.59 -9.21 -11.80
CA ALA A 223 16.16 -10.48 -12.19
C ALA A 223 15.44 -11.05 -13.43
N ASP A 224 16.23 -11.55 -14.39
CA ASP A 224 15.82 -12.27 -15.58
C ASP A 224 16.64 -13.58 -15.73
N PRO A 225 16.50 -14.53 -14.77
CA PRO A 225 17.31 -15.74 -14.75
C PRO A 225 16.96 -16.72 -15.89
N ASP A 226 17.88 -16.90 -16.84
CA ASP A 226 17.75 -17.91 -17.90
C ASP A 226 18.43 -19.23 -17.53
N ARG A 227 17.92 -19.91 -16.50
CA ARG A 227 18.46 -21.18 -15.98
C ARG A 227 17.35 -22.13 -15.51
N PRO A 228 17.45 -23.45 -15.72
CA PRO A 228 16.38 -24.39 -15.36
C PRO A 228 15.96 -24.38 -13.88
N ASP A 229 16.88 -24.06 -12.97
CA ASP A 229 16.66 -24.02 -11.53
C ASP A 229 16.33 -22.61 -11.01
N TRP A 230 15.90 -21.68 -11.87
CA TRP A 230 15.56 -20.32 -11.46
C TRP A 230 14.55 -20.29 -10.30
N ALA A 231 13.58 -21.21 -10.29
CA ALA A 231 12.51 -21.28 -9.29
C ALA A 231 12.99 -21.70 -7.89
N ASP A 232 14.26 -22.09 -7.75
CA ASP A 232 14.87 -22.34 -6.44
C ASP A 232 15.35 -21.05 -5.77
N TRP A 233 15.64 -20.02 -6.55
CA TRP A 233 16.28 -18.78 -6.10
C TRP A 233 15.39 -17.55 -6.26
N TYR A 234 14.51 -17.56 -7.27
CA TYR A 234 13.68 -16.44 -7.68
C TYR A 234 12.21 -16.80 -7.55
N ALA A 235 11.39 -15.82 -7.16
CA ALA A 235 9.96 -15.97 -7.05
C ALA A 235 9.31 -16.16 -8.43
N ARG A 236 9.83 -15.52 -9.48
CA ARG A 236 9.25 -15.50 -10.83
C ARG A 236 10.34 -15.57 -11.90
N ARG A 237 9.99 -16.02 -13.13
CA ARG A 237 10.94 -16.12 -14.27
C ARG A 237 11.53 -14.75 -14.64
N ILE A 238 10.75 -13.68 -14.48
CA ILE A 238 11.23 -12.30 -14.39
C ILE A 238 10.69 -11.73 -13.09
N GLN A 239 11.52 -11.00 -12.35
CA GLN A 239 11.12 -10.22 -11.19
C GLN A 239 11.32 -8.74 -11.45
N PHE A 240 10.33 -7.92 -11.10
CA PHE A 240 10.49 -6.48 -11.06
C PHE A 240 11.12 -6.04 -9.75
N CYS A 241 12.06 -5.12 -9.85
CA CYS A 241 12.76 -4.48 -8.75
C CYS A 241 11.76 -3.72 -7.87
N GLN A 242 11.73 -4.10 -6.59
CA GLN A 242 10.95 -3.42 -5.56
C GLN A 242 11.80 -2.53 -4.63
N TRP A 243 13.13 -2.63 -4.67
CA TRP A 243 14.01 -1.79 -3.86
C TRP A 243 14.24 -0.41 -4.45
N THR A 244 13.82 -0.15 -5.69
CA THR A 244 13.73 1.19 -6.29
C THR A 244 12.48 1.24 -7.17
N ILE A 245 11.56 2.16 -6.87
CA ILE A 245 10.29 2.35 -7.59
C ILE A 245 10.02 3.86 -7.68
N GLN A 246 9.56 4.33 -8.84
CA GLN A 246 9.01 5.69 -8.98
C GLN A 246 7.51 5.62 -9.28
N SER A 247 6.70 6.42 -8.61
CA SER A 247 5.25 6.43 -8.83
C SER A 247 4.61 7.79 -8.57
N LYS A 248 3.57 8.11 -9.34
CA LYS A 248 2.63 9.19 -9.03
C LYS A 248 1.76 8.77 -7.85
N ARG A 249 1.31 9.76 -7.07
CA ARG A 249 0.35 9.53 -5.98
C ARG A 249 -0.91 8.85 -6.52
N GLY A 250 -1.42 7.86 -5.79
CA GLY A 250 -2.69 7.20 -6.08
C GLY A 250 -2.65 6.15 -7.19
N HIS A 251 -1.48 5.79 -7.72
CA HIS A 251 -1.39 4.91 -8.89
C HIS A 251 -2.20 3.59 -8.73
N PRO A 252 -3.07 3.21 -9.69
CA PRO A 252 -3.98 2.08 -9.54
C PRO A 252 -3.30 0.72 -9.32
N MET A 253 -2.13 0.50 -9.91
CA MET A 253 -1.32 -0.72 -9.65
C MET A 253 -1.01 -0.87 -8.14
N LEU A 254 -0.52 0.20 -7.50
CA LEU A 254 -0.21 0.18 -6.07
C LEU A 254 -1.47 0.00 -5.21
N ARG A 255 -2.61 0.55 -5.64
CA ARG A 255 -3.90 0.29 -4.98
C ARG A 255 -4.22 -1.20 -4.94
N GLU A 256 -4.13 -1.90 -6.08
CA GLU A 256 -4.42 -3.34 -6.14
C GLU A 256 -3.44 -4.13 -5.27
N LEU A 257 -2.16 -3.77 -5.30
CA LEU A 257 -1.13 -4.41 -4.48
C LEU A 257 -1.41 -4.23 -2.98
N ILE A 258 -1.69 -3.00 -2.55
CA ILE A 258 -2.01 -2.68 -1.15
C ILE A 258 -3.25 -3.44 -0.70
N ALA A 259 -4.29 -3.51 -1.55
CA ALA A 259 -5.50 -4.25 -1.24
C ALA A 259 -5.23 -5.75 -1.05
N LYS A 260 -4.44 -6.38 -1.92
CA LYS A 260 -4.05 -7.78 -1.80
C LYS A 260 -3.23 -8.06 -0.55
N ILE A 261 -2.18 -7.27 -0.28
CA ILE A 261 -1.35 -7.42 0.91
C ILE A 261 -2.19 -7.30 2.18
N THR A 262 -3.10 -6.32 2.21
CA THR A 262 -4.03 -6.11 3.33
C THR A 262 -4.92 -7.33 3.54
N ASP A 263 -5.57 -7.83 2.49
CA ASP A 263 -6.46 -9.00 2.56
C ASP A 263 -5.71 -10.26 3.03
N ILE A 264 -4.52 -10.53 2.46
CA ILE A 264 -3.66 -11.65 2.88
C ILE A 264 -3.32 -11.53 4.37
N THR A 265 -2.92 -10.34 4.80
CA THR A 265 -2.49 -10.10 6.19
C THR A 265 -3.63 -10.26 7.18
N LEU A 266 -4.79 -9.68 6.90
CA LEU A 266 -5.97 -9.78 7.76
C LEU A 266 -6.55 -11.20 7.76
N THR A 267 -6.53 -11.90 6.63
CA THR A 267 -6.93 -13.31 6.55
C THR A 267 -6.00 -14.20 7.36
N ARG A 268 -4.67 -14.01 7.25
CA ARG A 268 -3.68 -14.73 8.08
C ARG A 268 -3.91 -14.42 9.57
N HIS A 269 -4.20 -13.18 9.93
CA HIS A 269 -4.52 -12.81 11.31
C HIS A 269 -5.77 -13.54 11.83
N LYS A 270 -6.88 -13.51 11.09
CA LYS A 270 -8.14 -14.19 11.44
C LYS A 270 -7.94 -15.70 11.65
N LYS A 271 -7.03 -16.31 10.89
CA LYS A 271 -6.73 -17.76 10.98
C LYS A 271 -5.61 -18.11 11.98
N GLY A 272 -5.02 -17.13 12.69
CA GLY A 272 -3.88 -17.37 13.57
C GLY A 272 -2.62 -17.84 12.84
N GLN A 273 -2.41 -17.37 11.61
CA GLN A 273 -1.35 -17.80 10.69
C GLN A 273 -0.26 -16.75 10.44
N LEU A 274 -0.27 -15.60 11.14
CA LEU A 274 0.71 -14.53 10.89
C LEU A 274 2.16 -15.02 10.98
N LYS A 275 2.47 -15.86 11.97
CA LYS A 275 3.83 -16.41 12.17
C LYS A 275 4.08 -17.74 11.45
N LYS A 276 3.12 -18.25 10.66
CA LYS A 276 3.26 -19.52 9.95
C LYS A 276 3.88 -19.27 8.57
N VAL A 277 4.82 -20.12 8.20
CA VAL A 277 5.35 -20.18 6.83
C VAL A 277 4.34 -20.94 5.97
N LEU A 278 3.74 -20.28 4.98
CA LEU A 278 2.79 -20.90 4.05
C LEU A 278 3.37 -21.09 2.64
N GLY A 279 4.46 -20.40 2.32
CA GLY A 279 5.25 -20.60 1.10
C GLY A 279 6.22 -21.79 1.18
N LYS A 280 7.07 -21.93 0.14
CA LYS A 280 8.10 -23.00 0.03
C LYS A 280 9.03 -23.04 1.25
N ASN A 281 9.44 -21.87 1.72
CA ASN A 281 10.28 -21.65 2.90
C ASN A 281 10.03 -20.23 3.41
N GLU A 282 10.73 -19.81 4.47
CA GLU A 282 10.55 -18.49 5.07
C GLU A 282 10.77 -17.32 4.09
N GLY A 283 11.82 -17.41 3.27
CA GLY A 283 12.12 -16.39 2.24
C GLY A 283 11.04 -16.36 1.15
N GLY A 284 10.62 -17.53 0.67
CA GLY A 284 9.53 -17.66 -0.30
C GLY A 284 8.19 -17.14 0.22
N ASP A 285 7.92 -17.30 1.52
CA ASP A 285 6.72 -16.74 2.14
C ASP A 285 6.76 -15.20 2.18
N ILE A 286 7.91 -14.61 2.54
CA ILE A 286 8.11 -13.15 2.50
C ILE A 286 7.97 -12.63 1.06
N MET A 287 8.63 -13.27 0.09
CA MET A 287 8.62 -12.88 -1.32
C MET A 287 7.20 -12.85 -1.92
N ASN A 288 6.32 -13.76 -1.50
CA ASN A 288 4.95 -13.84 -2.00
C ASN A 288 3.91 -13.13 -1.12
N TRP A 289 4.28 -12.61 0.06
CA TRP A 289 3.38 -11.86 0.93
C TRP A 289 3.52 -10.36 0.70
N THR A 290 4.73 -9.82 0.74
CA THR A 290 4.99 -8.37 0.55
C THR A 290 6.14 -8.09 -0.40
N GLY A 291 7.00 -9.07 -0.64
CA GLY A 291 8.22 -8.91 -1.43
C GLY A 291 8.02 -8.94 -2.95
N PRO A 292 9.08 -9.28 -3.72
CA PRO A 292 9.11 -9.07 -5.16
C PRO A 292 8.15 -9.99 -5.93
N GLY A 293 7.74 -11.13 -5.37
CA GLY A 293 6.82 -12.07 -6.04
C GLY A 293 5.42 -11.48 -6.23
N ILE A 294 4.79 -11.01 -5.15
CA ILE A 294 3.45 -10.40 -5.22
C ILE A 294 3.47 -9.05 -5.94
N PHE A 295 4.57 -8.30 -5.82
CA PHE A 295 4.80 -7.07 -6.57
C PHE A 295 4.79 -7.34 -8.08
N THR A 296 5.61 -8.31 -8.50
CA THR A 296 5.74 -8.71 -9.90
C THR A 296 4.40 -9.17 -10.48
N ASP A 297 3.70 -10.06 -9.76
CA ASP A 297 2.37 -10.53 -10.20
C ASP A 297 1.39 -9.38 -10.39
N THR A 298 1.39 -8.41 -9.46
CA THR A 298 0.44 -7.30 -9.51
C THR A 298 0.76 -6.32 -10.62
N VAL A 299 2.04 -6.11 -10.96
CA VAL A 299 2.44 -5.33 -12.14
C VAL A 299 1.95 -6.01 -13.42
N PHE A 300 2.19 -7.32 -13.58
CA PHE A 300 1.69 -8.07 -14.74
C PHE A 300 0.17 -8.06 -14.82
N GLU A 301 -0.53 -8.31 -13.72
CA GLU A 301 -1.99 -8.26 -13.66
C GLU A 301 -2.50 -6.88 -14.06
N TYR A 302 -1.93 -5.79 -13.53
CA TYR A 302 -2.35 -4.44 -13.89
C TYR A 302 -2.21 -4.18 -15.40
N MET A 303 -1.04 -4.46 -15.98
CA MET A 303 -0.82 -4.29 -17.42
C MET A 303 -1.74 -5.19 -18.27
N ASN A 304 -2.02 -6.42 -17.83
CA ASN A 304 -2.99 -7.27 -18.52
C ASN A 304 -4.42 -6.74 -18.40
N ASN A 305 -4.79 -6.17 -17.25
CA ASN A 305 -6.13 -5.68 -16.98
C ASN A 305 -6.48 -4.46 -17.84
N ILE A 306 -5.54 -3.53 -18.01
CA ILE A 306 -5.75 -2.32 -18.83
C ILE A 306 -5.81 -2.63 -20.34
N LEU A 307 -5.21 -3.74 -20.77
CA LEU A 307 -5.25 -4.20 -22.17
C LEU A 307 -6.43 -5.13 -22.49
N GLN A 308 -7.22 -5.57 -21.49
CA GLN A 308 -8.40 -6.38 -21.77
C GLN A 308 -9.45 -5.57 -22.53
N SER A 309 -10.18 -6.24 -23.44
CA SER A 309 -11.30 -5.58 -24.12
C SER A 309 -12.49 -5.39 -23.17
N PRO A 310 -13.32 -4.34 -23.37
CA PRO A 310 -14.53 -4.12 -22.58
C PRO A 310 -15.51 -5.31 -22.57
N GLU A 311 -15.46 -6.16 -23.60
CA GLU A 311 -16.32 -7.34 -23.72
C GLU A 311 -15.96 -8.46 -22.75
N VAL A 312 -14.67 -8.56 -22.35
CA VAL A 312 -14.22 -9.53 -21.34
C VAL A 312 -14.91 -9.25 -20.00
N PHE A 313 -14.99 -7.97 -19.63
CA PHE A 313 -15.65 -7.52 -18.40
C PHE A 313 -17.17 -7.75 -18.43
N LYS A 314 -17.83 -7.55 -19.58
CA LYS A 314 -19.28 -7.75 -19.72
C LYS A 314 -19.68 -9.23 -19.69
N ASN A 315 -18.91 -10.08 -20.37
CA ASN A 315 -19.30 -11.47 -20.59
C ASN A 315 -18.66 -12.45 -19.59
N LYS A 316 -17.92 -11.97 -18.59
CA LYS A 316 -17.13 -12.79 -17.65
C LYS A 316 -16.31 -13.87 -18.36
N LYS A 317 -15.82 -13.56 -19.56
CA LYS A 317 -15.01 -14.49 -20.36
C LYS A 317 -13.66 -14.72 -19.68
N LYS A 318 -13.02 -15.85 -20.00
CA LYS A 318 -11.69 -16.18 -19.51
C LYS A 318 -10.72 -15.05 -19.88
N TRP A 319 -10.03 -14.54 -18.87
CA TRP A 319 -9.00 -13.52 -19.02
C TRP A 319 -7.88 -14.06 -19.93
N ALA A 320 -7.51 -13.29 -20.95
CA ALA A 320 -6.36 -13.62 -21.79
C ALA A 320 -5.08 -13.08 -21.15
N THR A 321 -4.04 -13.91 -21.07
CA THR A 321 -2.68 -13.43 -20.78
C THR A 321 -2.14 -12.78 -22.06
N ILE A 322 -2.13 -11.44 -22.10
CA ILE A 322 -1.64 -10.62 -23.19
C ILE A 322 -0.16 -10.32 -22.98
N ILE A 323 0.22 -9.95 -21.76
CA ILE A 323 1.59 -9.66 -21.36
C ILE A 323 2.08 -10.74 -20.41
N ASP A 324 3.18 -11.38 -20.76
CA ASP A 324 3.92 -12.29 -19.89
C ASP A 324 5.42 -11.91 -19.86
N TRP A 325 6.22 -12.68 -19.12
CA TRP A 325 7.65 -12.44 -18.97
C TRP A 325 8.42 -12.44 -20.31
N LYS A 326 7.90 -13.08 -21.37
CA LYS A 326 8.59 -13.13 -22.67
C LYS A 326 8.68 -11.77 -23.34
N LEU A 327 7.80 -10.83 -22.98
CA LEU A 327 7.87 -9.46 -23.48
C LEU A 327 9.10 -8.70 -22.94
N PHE A 328 9.56 -9.06 -21.75
CA PHE A 328 10.58 -8.32 -21.01
C PHE A 328 11.94 -9.03 -20.94
N THR A 329 11.99 -10.33 -21.25
CA THR A 329 13.25 -11.08 -21.18
C THR A 329 14.26 -10.55 -22.20
N GLY A 330 15.50 -10.33 -21.75
CA GLY A 330 16.57 -9.77 -22.56
C GLY A 330 16.36 -8.30 -22.97
N MET A 331 15.45 -7.55 -22.33
CA MET A 331 15.26 -6.14 -22.68
C MET A 331 16.49 -5.27 -22.32
N GLU A 332 16.96 -4.48 -23.28
CA GLU A 332 18.03 -3.50 -23.08
C GLU A 332 17.55 -2.05 -23.12
N GLN A 333 16.32 -1.84 -23.60
CA GLN A 333 15.68 -0.53 -23.76
C GLN A 333 14.36 -0.50 -23.00
N PRO A 334 13.91 0.66 -22.52
CA PRO A 334 12.67 0.76 -21.76
C PRO A 334 11.44 0.41 -22.61
N ILE A 335 10.46 -0.24 -21.99
CA ILE A 335 9.17 -0.57 -22.60
C ILE A 335 8.07 0.17 -21.84
N ALA A 336 7.31 1.03 -22.54
CA ALA A 336 6.17 1.74 -21.99
C ALA A 336 4.85 1.07 -22.42
N ILE A 337 4.03 0.69 -21.45
CA ILE A 337 2.69 0.11 -21.64
C ILE A 337 1.70 0.98 -20.89
N ASP A 338 0.92 1.76 -21.63
CA ASP A 338 0.03 2.79 -21.10
C ASP A 338 0.76 3.74 -20.13
N ASP A 339 0.45 3.69 -18.82
CA ASP A 339 1.09 4.48 -17.77
C ASP A 339 2.19 3.73 -16.98
N VAL A 340 2.56 2.52 -17.40
CA VAL A 340 3.67 1.74 -16.80
C VAL A 340 4.90 1.82 -17.68
N LEU A 341 6.02 2.28 -17.11
CA LEU A 341 7.33 2.22 -17.73
C LEU A 341 8.18 1.14 -17.08
N VAL A 342 8.55 0.14 -17.88
CA VAL A 342 9.48 -0.91 -17.47
C VAL A 342 10.87 -0.56 -17.97
N LEU A 343 11.83 -0.53 -17.04
CA LEU A 343 13.24 -0.26 -17.30
C LEU A 343 14.04 -1.57 -17.38
N PRO A 344 15.11 -1.61 -18.20
CA PRO A 344 15.99 -2.77 -18.27
C PRO A 344 16.69 -3.02 -16.93
N ILE A 345 17.20 -4.24 -16.73
CA ILE A 345 17.88 -4.66 -15.49
C ILE A 345 19.02 -3.70 -15.10
N THR A 346 19.77 -3.20 -16.09
CA THR A 346 20.84 -2.22 -15.93
C THR A 346 20.40 -0.96 -15.17
N SER A 347 19.12 -0.57 -15.23
CA SER A 347 18.68 0.68 -14.62
C SER A 347 18.71 0.70 -13.10
N PHE A 348 18.34 -0.40 -12.45
CA PHE A 348 18.32 -0.49 -10.98
C PHE A 348 19.22 -1.60 -10.42
N SER A 349 19.82 -2.40 -11.28
CA SER A 349 20.72 -3.52 -10.94
C SER A 349 21.98 -3.57 -11.83
N PRO A 350 22.69 -2.46 -12.09
CA PRO A 350 23.96 -2.53 -12.81
C PRO A 350 25.02 -3.29 -11.99
N ASP A 351 26.09 -3.74 -12.66
CA ASP A 351 27.23 -4.46 -12.07
C ASP A 351 26.93 -5.83 -11.42
N VAL A 352 25.73 -6.39 -11.55
CA VAL A 352 25.41 -7.73 -11.01
C VAL A 352 26.09 -8.87 -11.79
N ASN A 353 26.71 -8.56 -12.94
CA ASN A 353 27.48 -9.50 -13.79
C ASN A 353 26.71 -10.76 -14.21
N GLN A 354 25.38 -10.65 -14.33
CA GLN A 354 24.49 -11.73 -14.72
C GLN A 354 23.27 -11.16 -15.46
N MET A 355 22.55 -12.00 -16.19
CA MET A 355 21.24 -11.68 -16.80
C MET A 355 21.28 -10.48 -17.76
N GLY A 356 22.43 -10.22 -18.38
CA GLY A 356 22.60 -9.11 -19.34
C GLY A 356 22.74 -7.72 -18.70
N ALA A 357 22.87 -7.61 -17.37
CA ALA A 357 23.11 -6.33 -16.72
C ALA A 357 24.46 -5.72 -17.12
N LYS A 358 24.44 -4.44 -17.50
CA LYS A 358 25.63 -3.66 -17.85
C LYS A 358 26.21 -2.96 -16.63
N ASP A 359 27.32 -2.24 -16.81
CA ASP A 359 28.00 -1.58 -15.72
C ASP A 359 27.37 -0.24 -15.31
N SER A 360 27.77 0.29 -14.17
CA SER A 360 27.23 1.55 -13.61
C SER A 360 27.48 2.82 -14.45
N HIS A 361 28.33 2.79 -15.47
CA HIS A 361 28.54 3.91 -16.39
C HIS A 361 27.57 3.87 -17.59
N ASP A 362 26.78 2.81 -17.74
CA ASP A 362 25.83 2.69 -18.83
C ASP A 362 24.81 3.85 -18.81
N PRO A 363 24.41 4.40 -19.97
CA PRO A 363 23.40 5.45 -20.05
C PRO A 363 22.08 5.12 -19.36
N MET A 364 21.70 3.84 -19.28
CA MET A 364 20.48 3.40 -18.60
C MET A 364 20.67 3.14 -17.11
N ALA A 365 21.89 3.15 -16.55
CA ALA A 365 22.14 2.92 -15.13
C ALA A 365 21.75 4.14 -14.27
N TYR A 366 20.75 3.97 -13.39
CA TYR A 366 20.15 5.06 -12.60
C TYR A 366 20.38 4.91 -11.10
N ALA A 367 20.26 3.69 -10.59
CA ALA A 367 20.51 3.35 -9.20
C ALA A 367 21.26 2.02 -9.11
N LYS A 368 22.08 1.87 -8.08
CA LYS A 368 22.82 0.64 -7.80
C LYS A 368 22.49 0.12 -6.42
N HIS A 369 22.06 -1.13 -6.35
CA HIS A 369 21.89 -1.83 -5.08
C HIS A 369 23.22 -2.43 -4.61
N MET A 370 23.56 -2.25 -3.33
CA MET A 370 24.82 -2.73 -2.74
C MET A 370 24.71 -4.14 -2.13
N PHE A 371 23.52 -4.73 -2.15
CA PHE A 371 23.22 -6.09 -1.67
C PHE A 371 23.77 -6.37 -0.28
N SER A 372 23.71 -5.37 0.61
CA SER A 372 24.33 -5.44 1.93
C SER A 372 23.53 -6.29 2.92
N GLY A 373 22.35 -6.76 2.54
CA GLY A 373 21.49 -7.58 3.40
C GLY A 373 20.99 -6.79 4.60
N SER A 374 20.77 -5.49 4.43
CA SER A 374 20.42 -4.51 5.48
C SER A 374 19.21 -4.91 6.34
N TRP A 375 18.31 -5.74 5.79
CA TRP A 375 17.16 -6.32 6.50
C TRP A 375 17.48 -7.48 7.44
N LYS A 376 18.66 -8.11 7.35
CA LYS A 376 19.07 -9.26 8.18
C LYS A 376 19.64 -8.84 9.55
N ASP A 377 20.03 -7.57 9.71
CA ASP A 377 20.75 -7.05 10.88
C ASP A 377 19.84 -6.80 12.10
N ASP A 378 18.86 -7.65 12.37
CA ASP A 378 17.95 -7.53 13.53
C ASP A 378 18.65 -7.91 14.87
N GLY A 379 19.85 -7.37 15.11
CA GLY A 379 20.55 -7.44 16.40
C GLY A 379 22.01 -7.91 16.38
N MET A 380 22.66 -8.01 15.22
CA MET A 380 24.11 -8.31 15.17
C MET A 380 24.90 -6.98 15.17
N PRO A 381 25.75 -6.70 16.17
CA PRO A 381 26.69 -5.58 16.08
C PRO A 381 27.62 -5.79 14.88
N GLU A 382 27.92 -4.72 14.14
CA GLU A 382 28.89 -4.77 13.04
C GLU A 382 30.21 -5.34 13.57
N MET A 383 30.65 -6.47 13.01
CA MET A 383 32.06 -6.83 13.12
C MET A 383 32.82 -5.81 12.27
N GLU A 384 33.61 -4.96 12.93
CA GLU A 384 34.57 -4.07 12.27
C GLU A 384 35.43 -4.91 11.32
N GLN A 385 35.40 -4.55 10.02
CA GLN A 385 36.40 -5.02 9.05
C GLN A 385 37.64 -4.14 9.12
#